data_AF-A0A2X4UX57-F1
#
_entry.id   AF-A0A2X4UX57-F1
#
_cell.length_a   1.000
_cell.length_b   1.000
_cell.length_c   1.000
_cell.angle_alpha   90.00
_cell.angle_beta   90.00
_cell.angle_gamma   90.00
#
_symmetry.space_group_name_H-M   'P 1'
#
loop_
_entity.id
_entity.type
_entity.pdbx_description
1 polymer ?
#
loop_
_entity_poly.entity_id
_entity_poly.type
_entity_poly.pdbx_seq_one_letter_code
_entity_poly.pdbx_strand_id
1 'polypeptide(L)' 'MLKILCVCGCGLGSSFAIEMSAKAVLKKLEIEADIDHTTISEASAFKSDIILTKKPSPIF' A
#
# COMPACT_ATOMS: atom_id res chain seq x y z
N MET A 1 13.96 6.68 -6.53
CA MET A 1 12.69 6.04 -6.90
C MET A 1 11.97 5.72 -5.61
N LEU A 2 10.79 6.29 -5.38
CA LEU A 2 10.05 6.15 -4.11
C LEU A 2 9.50 4.73 -3.98
N LYS A 3 9.77 4.04 -2.86
CA LYS A 3 9.18 2.73 -2.57
C LYS A 3 8.05 2.85 -1.57
N ILE A 4 6.85 2.48 -2.01
CA ILE A 4 5.63 2.55 -1.24
C ILE A 4 5.16 1.12 -0.97
N LEU A 5 5.01 0.76 0.31
CA LEU A 5 4.58 -0.57 0.73
C LEU A 5 3.17 -0.51 1.30
N CYS A 6 2.23 -1.20 0.65
CA CYS A 6 0.85 -1.30 1.09
C CYS A 6 0.65 -2.54 1.97
N VAL A 7 0.14 -2.34 3.18
CA VAL A 7 0.00 -3.41 4.17
C VAL A 7 -1.41 -3.41 4.75
N CYS A 8 -2.07 -4.57 4.78
CA CYS A 8 -3.39 -4.74 5.41
C CYS A 8 -3.42 -5.97 6.33
N GLY A 9 -4.21 -5.88 7.41
CA GLY A 9 -4.41 -6.98 8.37
C GLY A 9 -5.69 -7.77 8.19
N CYS A 10 -6.58 -7.35 7.28
CA CYS A 10 -7.92 -7.92 7.12
C CYS A 10 -8.09 -8.76 5.84
N GLY A 11 -7.00 -9.10 5.15
CA GLY A 11 -7.00 -10.00 3.98
C GLY A 11 -6.72 -9.31 2.64
N LEU A 12 -6.25 -10.12 1.67
CA LEU A 12 -5.70 -9.75 0.35
C LEU A 12 -6.46 -8.65 -0.41
N GLY A 13 -7.80 -8.63 -0.33
CA GLY A 13 -8.62 -7.65 -1.06
C GLY A 13 -8.47 -6.20 -0.59
N SER A 14 -8.11 -5.98 0.67
CA SER A 14 -8.00 -4.62 1.24
C SER A 14 -6.66 -3.94 0.93
N SER A 15 -5.58 -4.70 0.74
CA SER A 15 -4.29 -4.16 0.25
C SER A 15 -4.35 -3.75 -1.22
N PHE A 16 -5.03 -4.54 -2.06
CA PHE A 16 -5.10 -4.30 -3.50
C PHE A 16 -5.85 -3.01 -3.85
N ALA A 17 -6.88 -2.66 -3.08
CA ALA A 17 -7.62 -1.40 -3.25
C ALA A 17 -6.75 -0.16 -2.97
N ILE A 18 -5.83 -0.23 -2.01
CA ILE A 18 -4.87 0.85 -1.74
C ILE A 18 -3.88 0.94 -2.89
N GLU A 19 -3.34 -0.19 -3.35
CA GLU A 19 -2.37 -0.21 -4.45
C GLU A 19 -2.93 0.48 -5.70
N MET A 20 -4.14 0.13 -6.13
CA MET A 20 -4.82 0.73 -7.28
C MET A 20 -5.06 2.24 -7.09
N SER A 21 -5.49 2.64 -5.89
CA SER A 21 -5.77 4.06 -5.59
C SER A 21 -4.48 4.89 -5.57
N ALA A 22 -3.42 4.36 -4.95
CA ALA A 22 -2.12 5.01 -4.88
C ALA A 22 -1.48 5.11 -6.26
N LYS A 23 -1.49 4.04 -7.06
CA LYS A 23 -1.04 4.06 -8.47
C LYS A 23 -1.79 5.11 -9.29
N ALA A 24 -3.10 5.22 -9.14
CA ALA A 24 -3.90 6.21 -9.87
C ALA A 24 -3.52 7.66 -9.49
N VAL A 25 -3.27 7.94 -8.22
CA VAL A 25 -2.84 9.27 -7.75
C VAL A 25 -1.42 9.59 -8.22
N LEU A 26 -0.48 8.67 -8.06
CA LEU A 26 0.92 8.87 -8.48
C LEU A 26 1.03 9.08 -9.98
N LYS A 27 0.25 8.31 -10.77
CA LYS A 27 0.16 8.50 -12.22
C LYS A 27 -0.40 9.88 -12.60
N LYS A 28 -1.38 10.40 -11.85
CA LYS A 28 -1.92 11.76 -12.07
C LYS A 28 -0.94 12.87 -11.71
N LEU A 29 -0.07 12.62 -10.74
CA LEU A 29 0.96 13.55 -10.29
C LEU A 29 2.27 13.42 -11.07
N GLU A 30 2.34 12.49 -12.03
CA GLU A 30 3.54 12.17 -12.81
C GLU A 30 4.76 11.82 -11.93
N ILE A 31 4.50 11.19 -10.77
CA ILE A 31 5.53 10.78 -9.82
C ILE A 31 5.89 9.31 -10.09
N GLU A 32 7.15 9.04 -10.40
CA GLU A 32 7.68 7.68 -10.47
C GLU A 32 7.86 7.10 -9.06
N ALA A 33 6.97 6.18 -8.71
CA ALA A 33 7.00 5.43 -7.46
C ALA A 33 6.66 3.97 -7.71
N ASP A 34 7.34 3.11 -6.97
CA ASP A 34 7.19 1.67 -6.99
C ASP A 34 6.28 1.28 -5.83
N ILE A 35 5.12 0.71 -6.14
CA ILE A 35 4.14 0.28 -5.13
C ILE A 35 4.12 -1.23 -5.08
N ASP A 36 4.45 -1.77 -3.92
CA ASP A 36 4.31 -3.18 -3.57
C ASP A 36 3.22 -3.36 -2.51
N HIS A 37 2.65 -4.56 -2.44
CA HIS A 37 1.79 -4.95 -1.33
C HIS A 37 2.34 -6.18 -0.62
N THR A 38 2.23 -6.20 0.71
CA THR A 38 2.64 -7.35 1.52
C THR A 38 1.73 -7.51 2.73
N THR A 39 1.94 -8.60 3.47
CA THR A 39 1.23 -8.90 4.72
C THR A 39 1.89 -8.17 5.90
N ILE A 40 1.14 -7.95 6.98
CA ILE A 40 1.68 -7.33 8.21
C ILE A 40 2.92 -8.09 8.73
N SER A 41 2.90 -9.41 8.61
CA SER A 41 3.98 -10.27 9.10
C SER A 41 5.29 -10.08 8.34
N GLU A 42 5.20 -9.78 7.05
CA GLU A 42 6.36 -9.64 6.16
C GLU A 42 6.80 -8.17 6.00
N ALA A 43 5.93 -7.21 6.32
CA ALA A 43 6.20 -5.78 6.16
C ALA A 43 7.50 -5.31 6.83
N SER A 44 7.91 -5.93 7.94
CA SER A 44 9.16 -5.61 8.64
C SER A 44 10.42 -6.07 7.89
N ALA A 45 10.30 -7.04 6.99
CA ALA A 45 11.40 -7.55 6.17
C ALA A 45 11.61 -6.72 4.90
N PHE A 46 10.62 -5.92 4.50
CA PHE A 46 10.72 -5.06 3.32
C PHE A 46 11.29 -3.68 3.68
N LYS A 47 12.23 -3.20 2.85
CA LYS A 47 12.71 -1.82 2.90
C LYS A 47 11.84 -0.94 2.00
N SER A 48 11.07 -0.05 2.60
CA SER A 48 10.25 0.96 1.92
C SER A 48 10.48 2.34 2.52
N ASP A 49 10.23 3.38 1.73
CA ASP A 49 10.29 4.77 2.17
C ASP A 49 8.97 5.19 2.84
N ILE A 50 7.85 4.64 2.36
CA ILE A 50 6.50 4.95 2.82
C ILE A 50 5.74 3.64 3.02
N ILE A 51 5.06 3.51 4.17
CA ILE A 51 4.14 2.41 4.43
C ILE A 51 2.71 2.94 4.46
N LEU A 52 1.85 2.40 3.61
CA LEU A 52 0.43 2.71 3.55
C LEU A 52 -0.37 1.60 4.22
N THR A 53 -1.12 1.95 5.27
CA THR A 53 -2.02 1.02 5.95
C THR A 53 -3.45 1.52 5.87
N LYS A 54 -4.41 0.61 5.68
CA LYS A 54 -5.83 0.94 5.83
C LYS A 54 -6.24 0.75 7.28
N LYS A 55 -6.74 1.79 7.93
CA LYS A 55 -7.46 1.62 9.19
C LYS A 55 -8.70 0.76 8.90
N PRO A 56 -8.97 -0.33 9.66
CA PRO A 56 -10.25 -1.02 9.56
C PRO A 56 -11.34 0.00 9.92
N SER A 57 -12.14 0.40 8.95
CA SER A 57 -13.32 1.22 9.18
C SER A 57 -14.38 0.33 9.84
N PRO A 58 -14.89 0.65 11.04
CA PRO A 58 -15.84 -0.19 11.79
C PRO A 58 -17.28 -0.16 11.22
N ILE A 59 -17.43 0.01 9.91
CA ILE A 59 -18.72 0.18 9.22
C ILE A 59 -19.07 -1.05 8.35
N PHE A 60 -18.31 -2.15 8.49
CA PHE A 60 -18.74 -3.49 8.10
C PHE A 60 -18.53 -4.45 9.26
#